data_AF-A0AAD3DDB2-F1
#
_entry.id   AF-A0AAD3DDB2-F1
#
_cell.length_a   1.000
_cell.length_b   1.000
_cell.length_c   1.000
_cell.angle_alpha   90.00
_cell.angle_beta   90.00
_cell.angle_gamma   90.00
#
_symmetry.space_group_name_H-M   'P 1'
#
loop_
_entity.id
_entity.type
_entity.pdbx_description
1 polymer ?
#
loop_
_entity_poly.entity_id
_entity_poly.type
_entity_poly.pdbx_seq_one_letter_code
_entity_poly.pdbx_strand_id
1 'polypeptide(L)'
;MACYSHEDFDSAPVRFKIGDIVDIKGHGRATVIEAIVDQPGHPQHGRYHIRYHEDNTTYWCRPKLMRLMHPTSKRVLVARHTHAYRDAMVHNIDRPDVCLEIGCHEGLTTNIISNRATFVAGIDTASEVVAIARGRHPHLAPHLHQLDGLDTAATRALSPCGSYNRICIDISGKAPLALICSMITAQHAAYPQASLIVKNEQLYDALVGLELLRQQRQGGQQQEGEQQQQQHQEKEQQQPLQGEQQGGDQEADAAAQLAALLGRELLAECELFRHQFRPPRTRPLRPREVTAGAAAGGAAAAASQQGQ
;
A
#
# COMPACT_ATOMS: atom_id res chain seq x y z
N MET A 1 30.27 -15.59 3.41
CA MET A 1 29.66 -14.28 3.73
C MET A 1 29.85 -13.40 2.49
N ALA A 2 28.89 -13.42 1.57
CA ALA A 2 29.03 -12.75 0.28
C ALA A 2 28.69 -11.26 0.43
N CYS A 3 29.67 -10.40 0.20
CA CYS A 3 29.46 -8.97 0.06
C CYS A 3 28.66 -8.73 -1.23
N TYR A 4 27.37 -8.42 -1.12
CA TYR A 4 26.60 -7.88 -2.23
C TYR A 4 27.21 -6.52 -2.60
N SER A 5 27.84 -6.43 -3.77
CA SER A 5 28.24 -5.16 -4.35
C SER A 5 26.98 -4.33 -4.58
N HIS A 6 26.97 -3.12 -4.00
CA HIS A 6 26.01 -2.07 -4.31
C HIS A 6 26.21 -1.65 -5.77
N GLU A 7 25.68 -2.41 -6.71
CA GLU A 7 25.40 -1.87 -8.03
C GLU A 7 24.24 -0.88 -7.84
N ASP A 8 24.58 0.41 -7.84
CA ASP A 8 23.61 1.47 -7.97
C ASP A 8 22.83 1.19 -9.26
N PHE A 9 21.62 0.65 -9.13
CA PHE A 9 20.69 0.53 -10.23
C PHE A 9 20.51 1.93 -10.83
N ASP A 10 21.18 2.16 -11.94
CA ASP A 10 21.19 3.41 -12.71
C ASP A 10 19.88 3.53 -13.50
N SER A 11 18.76 3.31 -12.82
CA SER A 11 17.44 3.54 -13.38
C SER A 11 17.34 5.04 -13.68
N ALA A 12 17.05 5.37 -14.92
CA ALA A 12 16.86 6.75 -15.36
C ALA A 12 16.03 7.53 -14.32
N PRO A 13 16.44 8.75 -13.94
CA PRO A 13 15.78 9.52 -12.90
C PRO A 13 14.31 9.70 -13.27
N VAL A 14 13.42 9.31 -12.34
CA VAL A 14 11.98 9.47 -12.56
C VAL A 14 11.65 10.94 -12.75
N ARG A 15 11.04 11.24 -13.90
CA ARG A 15 10.52 12.56 -14.25
C ARG A 15 9.07 12.65 -13.82
N PHE A 16 8.76 13.69 -13.08
CA PHE A 16 7.40 14.01 -12.66
C PHE A 16 6.80 15.04 -13.62
N LYS A 17 5.49 14.96 -13.84
CA LYS A 17 4.71 15.89 -14.65
C LYS A 17 3.94 16.86 -13.76
N ILE A 18 3.64 18.04 -14.27
CA ILE A 18 2.70 18.96 -13.61
C ILE A 18 1.35 18.23 -13.46
N GLY A 19 0.76 18.30 -12.27
CA GLY A 19 -0.44 17.57 -11.90
C GLY A 19 -0.18 16.22 -11.22
N ASP A 20 1.03 15.65 -11.29
CA ASP A 20 1.35 14.42 -10.59
C ASP A 20 1.15 14.59 -9.09
N ILE A 21 0.48 13.61 -8.47
CA ILE A 21 0.39 13.49 -7.02
C ILE A 21 1.59 12.71 -6.53
N VAL A 22 2.31 13.25 -5.55
CA VAL A 22 3.54 12.69 -5.02
C VAL A 22 3.49 12.59 -3.50
N ASP A 23 4.12 11.54 -2.97
CA ASP A 23 4.43 11.40 -1.55
C ASP A 23 5.83 11.98 -1.31
N ILE A 24 5.91 12.95 -0.42
CA ILE A 24 7.14 13.61 -0.02
C ILE A 24 7.62 12.96 1.27
N LYS A 25 8.83 12.38 1.22
CA LYS A 25 9.41 11.68 2.37
C LYS A 25 9.43 12.57 3.62
N GLY A 26 8.63 12.21 4.63
CA GLY A 26 8.55 12.91 5.91
C GLY A 26 7.65 14.15 5.92
N HIS A 27 7.01 14.49 4.80
CA HIS A 27 6.17 15.69 4.67
C HIS A 27 4.76 15.42 4.11
N GLY A 28 4.47 14.19 3.66
CA GLY A 28 3.12 13.81 3.22
C GLY A 28 2.86 14.09 1.74
N ARG A 29 1.59 14.23 1.36
CA ARG A 29 1.13 14.30 -0.04
C ARG A 29 1.24 15.71 -0.61
N ALA A 30 1.67 15.81 -1.86
CA ALA A 30 1.74 17.06 -2.61
C ALA A 30 1.38 16.86 -4.08
N THR A 31 1.07 17.95 -4.78
CA THR A 31 0.95 17.99 -6.24
C THR A 31 2.11 18.75 -6.83
N VAL A 32 2.68 18.23 -7.92
CA VAL A 32 3.67 18.97 -8.73
C VAL A 32 2.95 20.10 -9.47
N ILE A 33 3.32 21.34 -9.19
CA ILE A 33 2.71 22.54 -9.79
C ILE A 33 3.60 23.19 -10.85
N GLU A 34 4.92 22.96 -10.79
CA GLU A 34 5.85 23.34 -11.87
C GLU A 34 6.84 22.20 -12.14
N ALA A 35 7.25 22.11 -13.40
CA ALA A 35 8.25 21.14 -13.84
C ALA A 35 9.61 21.38 -13.18
N ILE A 36 10.54 20.44 -13.39
CA ILE A 36 11.90 20.57 -12.89
C ILE A 36 12.60 21.80 -13.48
N VAL A 37 13.33 22.54 -12.65
CA VAL A 37 14.17 23.63 -13.13
C VAL A 37 15.48 23.07 -13.67
N ASP A 38 15.62 23.01 -14.99
CA ASP A 38 16.80 22.46 -15.66
C ASP A 38 17.89 23.51 -15.97
N GLN A 39 17.65 24.79 -15.67
CA GLN A 39 18.62 25.86 -15.94
C GLN A 39 19.79 25.84 -14.94
N PRO A 40 21.04 25.60 -15.40
CA PRO A 40 22.22 25.70 -14.52
C PRO A 40 22.36 27.12 -13.95
N GLY A 41 22.72 27.21 -12.67
CA GLY A 41 22.87 28.50 -11.97
C GLY A 41 21.57 29.03 -11.34
N HIS A 42 20.39 28.48 -11.67
CA HIS A 42 19.16 28.83 -10.96
C HIS A 42 19.20 28.33 -9.50
N PRO A 43 18.76 29.11 -8.49
CA PRO A 43 18.77 28.68 -7.08
C PRO A 43 18.02 27.37 -6.80
N GLN A 44 17.03 27.08 -7.64
CA GLN A 44 16.19 25.88 -7.58
C GLN A 44 16.53 24.81 -8.62
N HIS A 45 17.70 24.91 -9.27
CA HIS A 45 18.15 23.92 -10.26
C HIS A 45 18.02 22.48 -9.73
N GLY A 46 17.40 21.60 -10.53
CA GLY A 46 17.16 20.20 -10.22
C GLY A 46 16.02 19.94 -9.22
N ARG A 47 15.09 20.89 -9.05
CA ARG A 47 13.94 20.78 -8.14
C ARG A 47 12.61 21.02 -8.86
N TYR A 48 11.56 20.40 -8.35
CA TYR A 48 10.17 20.63 -8.74
C TYR A 48 9.50 21.59 -7.77
N HIS A 49 8.63 22.47 -8.26
CA HIS A 49 7.74 23.23 -7.39
C HIS A 49 6.53 22.37 -7.06
N ILE A 50 6.26 22.16 -5.79
CA ILE A 50 5.15 21.34 -5.30
C ILE A 50 4.23 22.15 -4.40
N ARG A 51 2.98 21.71 -4.26
CA ARG A 51 1.98 22.22 -3.31
C ARG A 51 1.49 21.09 -2.42
N TYR A 52 1.64 21.23 -1.10
CA TYR A 52 1.17 20.25 -0.13
C TYR A 52 -0.35 20.23 -0.04
N HIS A 53 -0.92 19.04 0.15
CA HIS A 53 -2.38 18.87 0.25
C HIS A 53 -2.93 19.28 1.63
N GLU A 54 -2.11 19.19 2.67
CA GLU A 54 -2.54 19.45 4.05
C GLU A 54 -2.81 20.94 4.31
N ASP A 55 -1.92 21.84 3.86
CA ASP A 55 -1.95 23.26 4.20
C ASP A 55 -1.88 24.20 2.99
N ASN A 56 -1.87 23.65 1.76
CA ASN A 56 -1.69 24.37 0.51
C ASN A 56 -0.37 25.17 0.39
N THR A 57 0.60 24.96 1.29
CA THR A 57 1.92 25.60 1.19
C THR A 57 2.69 25.04 0.00
N THR A 58 3.64 25.82 -0.50
CA THR A 58 4.47 25.41 -1.64
C THR A 58 5.94 25.27 -1.27
N TYR A 59 6.65 24.39 -1.97
CA TYR A 59 8.06 24.11 -1.70
C TYR A 59 8.80 23.65 -2.96
N TRP A 60 10.11 23.91 -3.02
CA TRP A 60 10.99 23.42 -4.08
C TRP A 60 11.65 22.10 -3.66
N CYS A 61 11.07 20.99 -4.13
CA CYS A 61 11.44 19.64 -3.71
C CYS A 61 12.42 18.97 -4.68
N ARG A 62 13.37 18.22 -4.13
CA ARG A 62 14.29 17.40 -4.94
C ARG A 62 13.59 16.10 -5.37
N PRO A 63 13.72 15.65 -6.63
CA PRO A 63 13.08 14.44 -7.13
C PRO A 63 13.34 13.19 -6.25
N LYS A 64 14.52 13.07 -5.65
CA LYS A 64 14.88 11.93 -4.78
C LYS A 64 14.08 11.83 -3.47
N LEU A 65 13.35 12.89 -3.11
CA LEU A 65 12.47 12.94 -1.93
C LEU A 65 11.00 12.71 -2.31
N MET A 66 10.70 12.63 -3.61
CA MET A 66 9.36 12.47 -4.15
C MET A 66 9.16 11.01 -4.57
N ARG A 67 7.95 10.49 -4.35
CA ARG A 67 7.49 9.21 -4.87
C ARG A 67 6.17 9.44 -5.60
N LEU A 68 6.06 8.98 -6.84
CA LEU A 68 4.81 9.10 -7.60
C LEU A 68 3.71 8.25 -6.93
N MET A 69 2.60 8.90 -6.58
CA MET A 69 1.45 8.23 -6.01
C MET A 69 0.51 7.76 -7.11
N HIS A 70 -0.11 6.63 -6.86
CA HIS A 70 -1.14 6.05 -7.73
C HIS A 70 -2.34 5.71 -6.84
N PRO A 71 -3.17 6.70 -6.51
CA PRO A 71 -4.41 6.44 -5.79
C PRO A 71 -5.29 5.49 -6.62
N THR A 72 -5.86 4.49 -5.97
CA THR A 72 -6.81 3.55 -6.56
C THR A 72 -8.08 4.26 -6.97
N SER A 73 -8.65 3.83 -8.08
CA SER A 73 -9.99 4.27 -8.51
C SER A 73 -11.09 3.35 -8.00
N LYS A 74 -10.71 2.12 -7.63
CA LYS A 74 -11.62 1.06 -7.22
C LYS A 74 -11.74 0.97 -5.71
N ARG A 75 -12.89 0.46 -5.28
CA ARG A 75 -13.29 0.41 -3.87
C ARG A 75 -12.56 -0.69 -3.11
N VAL A 76 -12.12 -1.77 -3.76
CA VAL A 76 -11.34 -2.84 -3.12
C VAL A 76 -9.98 -2.96 -3.78
N LEU A 77 -8.93 -2.59 -3.07
CA LEU A 77 -7.55 -2.67 -3.55
C LEU A 77 -6.84 -3.87 -2.92
N VAL A 78 -6.29 -4.77 -3.75
CA VAL A 78 -5.66 -6.01 -3.28
C VAL A 78 -4.15 -5.96 -3.47
N ALA A 79 -3.41 -6.15 -2.39
CA ALA A 79 -1.95 -6.24 -2.37
C ALA A 79 -1.51 -7.67 -2.04
N ARG A 80 -0.48 -8.17 -2.73
CA ARG A 80 0.00 -9.54 -2.57
C ARG A 80 0.75 -9.76 -1.25
N HIS A 81 1.71 -8.89 -0.94
CA HIS A 81 2.64 -9.06 0.17
C HIS A 81 2.65 -7.85 1.11
N THR A 82 3.22 -8.02 2.31
CA THR A 82 3.21 -6.99 3.37
C THR A 82 3.83 -5.66 2.94
N HIS A 83 4.89 -5.68 2.11
CA HIS A 83 5.48 -4.44 1.59
C HIS A 83 4.52 -3.71 0.65
N ALA A 84 3.91 -4.43 -0.30
CA ALA A 84 2.94 -3.87 -1.24
C ALA A 84 1.71 -3.33 -0.49
N TYR A 85 1.27 -4.01 0.57
CA TYR A 85 0.17 -3.58 1.42
C TYR A 85 0.49 -2.25 2.15
N ARG A 86 1.69 -2.13 2.73
CA ARG A 86 2.12 -0.87 3.38
C ARG A 86 2.29 0.27 2.38
N ASP A 87 2.80 -0.02 1.18
CA ASP A 87 2.86 0.97 0.09
C ASP A 87 1.43 1.37 -0.35
N ALA A 88 0.48 0.43 -0.38
CA ALA A 88 -0.92 0.75 -0.68
C ALA A 88 -1.50 1.73 0.35
N MET A 89 -1.18 1.60 1.64
CA MET A 89 -1.58 2.59 2.66
C MET A 89 -1.00 3.96 2.38
N VAL A 90 0.29 4.02 2.05
CA VAL A 90 0.97 5.27 1.67
C VAL A 90 0.25 5.93 0.48
N HIS A 91 -0.17 5.14 -0.50
CA HIS A 91 -0.79 5.65 -1.72
C HIS A 91 -2.25 6.08 -1.54
N ASN A 92 -3.00 5.42 -0.65
CA ASN A 92 -4.46 5.48 -0.65
C ASN A 92 -5.08 6.03 0.62
N ILE A 93 -4.30 6.26 1.67
CA ILE A 93 -4.77 6.90 2.91
C ILE A 93 -4.32 8.36 2.93
N ASP A 94 -5.25 9.23 3.30
CA ASP A 94 -5.04 10.67 3.40
C ASP A 94 -5.50 11.23 4.76
N ARG A 95 -5.16 12.50 5.02
CA ARG A 95 -5.44 13.18 6.28
C ARG A 95 -6.87 13.08 6.78
N PRO A 96 -7.92 13.30 5.96
CA PRO A 96 -9.30 13.24 6.45
C PRO A 96 -9.79 11.82 6.75
N ASP A 97 -9.02 10.78 6.46
CA ASP A 97 -9.50 9.41 6.60
C ASP A 97 -9.68 8.99 8.07
N VAL A 98 -10.72 8.19 8.29
CA VAL A 98 -11.04 7.48 9.52
C VAL A 98 -10.89 5.99 9.20
N CYS A 99 -9.84 5.40 9.74
CA CYS A 99 -9.36 4.09 9.35
C CYS A 99 -9.68 3.00 10.38
N LEU A 100 -9.98 1.81 9.90
CA LEU A 100 -9.94 0.56 10.66
C LEU A 100 -8.86 -0.34 10.06
N GLU A 101 -7.99 -0.90 10.88
CA GLU A 101 -7.10 -1.99 10.48
C GLU A 101 -7.48 -3.28 11.18
N ILE A 102 -7.80 -4.31 10.39
CA ILE A 102 -8.09 -5.68 10.84
C ILE A 102 -6.83 -6.53 10.67
N GLY A 103 -6.36 -7.15 11.75
CA GLY A 103 -5.10 -7.88 11.79
C GLY A 103 -3.91 -6.96 12.03
N CYS A 104 -3.99 -6.10 13.06
CA CYS A 104 -2.95 -5.10 13.33
C CYS A 104 -1.62 -5.72 13.79
N HIS A 105 -1.62 -6.98 14.26
CA HIS A 105 -0.44 -7.67 14.78
C HIS A 105 0.31 -6.80 15.80
N GLU A 106 1.61 -6.55 15.60
CA GLU A 106 2.45 -5.69 16.44
C GLU A 106 2.30 -4.17 16.18
N GLY A 107 1.27 -3.74 15.45
CA GLY A 107 0.91 -2.33 15.25
C GLY A 107 1.78 -1.52 14.28
N LEU A 108 2.69 -2.17 13.54
CA LEU A 108 3.61 -1.48 12.63
C LEU A 108 2.87 -0.75 11.50
N THR A 109 1.89 -1.41 10.88
CA THR A 109 1.10 -0.81 9.81
C THR A 109 0.09 0.19 10.37
N THR A 110 -0.52 -0.09 11.54
CA THR A 110 -1.38 0.87 12.25
C THR A 110 -0.67 2.19 12.50
N ASN A 111 0.61 2.13 12.88
CA ASN A 111 1.44 3.32 13.05
C ASN A 111 1.79 4.02 11.73
N ILE A 112 1.91 3.31 10.62
CA ILE A 112 2.01 3.96 9.29
C ILE A 112 0.71 4.73 8.99
N ILE A 113 -0.44 4.12 9.27
CA ILE A 113 -1.76 4.71 9.04
C ILE A 113 -1.97 5.92 9.95
N SER A 114 -1.61 5.86 11.24
CA SER A 114 -1.83 6.95 12.20
C SER A 114 -1.07 8.23 11.85
N ASN A 115 0.04 8.11 11.12
CA ASN A 115 0.80 9.26 10.63
C ASN A 115 0.17 9.93 9.40
N ARG A 116 -0.89 9.34 8.84
CA ARG A 116 -1.55 9.80 7.61
C ARG A 116 -3.02 10.08 7.79
N ALA A 117 -3.72 9.31 8.60
CA ALA A 117 -5.15 9.45 8.84
C ALA A 117 -5.46 10.43 9.99
N THR A 118 -6.69 10.90 10.07
CA THR A 118 -7.19 11.65 11.24
C THR A 118 -7.36 10.71 12.42
N PHE A 119 -7.81 9.48 12.15
CA PHE A 119 -8.02 8.46 13.16
C PHE A 119 -7.70 7.07 12.61
N VAL A 120 -7.18 6.20 13.46
CA VAL A 120 -7.07 4.77 13.16
C VAL A 120 -7.35 3.95 14.41
N ALA A 121 -8.18 2.91 14.26
CA ALA A 121 -8.28 1.81 15.21
C ALA A 121 -7.61 0.57 14.60
N GLY A 122 -6.76 -0.11 15.37
CA GLY A 122 -6.18 -1.39 15.00
C GLY A 122 -6.80 -2.51 15.85
N ILE A 123 -7.18 -3.62 15.21
CA ILE A 123 -7.74 -4.78 15.90
C ILE A 123 -7.00 -6.06 15.54
N ASP A 124 -6.94 -6.99 16.49
CA ASP A 124 -6.46 -8.35 16.27
C ASP A 124 -7.22 -9.32 17.19
N THR A 125 -7.34 -10.59 16.79
CA THR A 125 -7.97 -11.61 17.63
C THR A 125 -7.03 -12.12 18.73
N ALA A 126 -5.71 -12.05 18.51
CA ALA A 126 -4.70 -12.51 19.44
C ALA A 126 -4.39 -11.41 20.48
N SER A 127 -4.72 -11.69 21.75
CA SER A 127 -4.55 -10.71 22.84
C SER A 127 -3.10 -10.30 23.08
N GLU A 128 -2.17 -11.24 22.91
CA GLU A 128 -0.75 -11.11 23.13
C GLU A 128 -0.10 -10.16 22.11
N VAL A 129 -0.51 -10.22 20.84
CA VAL A 129 0.04 -9.32 19.81
C VAL A 129 -0.49 -7.89 19.99
N VAL A 130 -1.74 -7.74 20.44
CA VAL A 130 -2.29 -6.42 20.82
C VAL A 130 -1.51 -5.82 21.99
N ALA A 131 -1.18 -6.62 23.00
CA ALA A 131 -0.35 -6.16 24.11
C ALA A 131 1.04 -5.69 23.64
N ILE A 132 1.68 -6.46 22.74
CA ILE A 132 2.97 -6.07 22.13
C ILE A 132 2.83 -4.77 21.33
N ALA A 133 1.77 -4.61 20.53
CA ALA A 133 1.51 -3.42 19.74
C ALA A 133 1.35 -2.17 20.63
N ARG A 134 0.58 -2.28 21.72
CA ARG A 134 0.39 -1.20 22.71
C ARG A 134 1.72 -0.79 23.35
N GLY A 135 2.55 -1.76 23.73
CA GLY A 135 3.88 -1.48 24.30
C GLY A 135 4.84 -0.84 23.30
N ARG A 136 4.79 -1.27 22.03
CA ARG A 136 5.65 -0.74 20.96
C ARG A 136 5.24 0.66 20.50
N HIS A 137 3.93 0.95 20.50
CA HIS A 137 3.36 2.21 20.03
C HIS A 137 2.44 2.82 21.11
N PRO A 138 3.00 3.41 22.19
CA PRO A 138 2.19 3.89 23.32
C PRO A 138 1.15 4.95 22.94
N HIS A 139 1.41 5.79 21.93
CA HIS A 139 0.45 6.78 21.43
C HIS A 139 -0.77 6.18 20.74
N LEU A 140 -0.70 4.90 20.34
CA LEU A 140 -1.81 4.15 19.76
C LEU A 140 -2.48 3.22 20.76
N ALA A 141 -1.96 3.09 21.98
CA ALA A 141 -2.46 2.11 22.93
C ALA A 141 -3.98 2.18 23.20
N PRO A 142 -4.61 3.38 23.28
CA PRO A 142 -6.07 3.52 23.42
C PRO A 142 -6.88 3.06 22.19
N HIS A 143 -6.23 2.87 21.05
CA HIS A 143 -6.85 2.57 19.75
C HIS A 143 -6.51 1.18 19.21
N LEU A 144 -5.84 0.36 20.02
CA LEU A 144 -5.51 -1.02 19.71
C LEU A 144 -6.39 -1.94 20.54
N HIS A 145 -7.15 -2.84 19.92
CA HIS A 145 -8.17 -3.64 20.59
C HIS A 145 -8.08 -5.12 20.24
N GLN A 146 -8.40 -5.99 21.19
CA GLN A 146 -8.62 -7.40 20.91
C GLN A 146 -10.07 -7.59 20.47
N LEU A 147 -10.31 -7.84 19.18
CA LEU A 147 -11.65 -8.02 18.59
C LEU A 147 -11.57 -8.91 17.36
N ASP A 148 -12.70 -9.54 17.01
CA ASP A 148 -12.90 -10.20 15.73
C ASP A 148 -13.29 -9.16 14.66
N GLY A 149 -12.60 -9.20 13.52
CA GLY A 149 -12.91 -8.33 12.37
C GLY A 149 -14.24 -8.65 11.69
N LEU A 150 -14.88 -9.80 11.97
CA LEU A 150 -16.23 -10.09 11.50
C LEU A 150 -17.32 -9.49 12.42
N ASP A 151 -16.97 -9.07 13.64
CA ASP A 151 -17.89 -8.33 14.52
C ASP A 151 -17.96 -6.85 14.09
N THR A 152 -18.72 -6.60 13.02
CA THR A 152 -18.93 -5.26 12.46
C THR A 152 -19.60 -4.29 13.45
N ALA A 153 -20.35 -4.79 14.43
CA ALA A 153 -21.00 -3.96 15.44
C ALA A 153 -19.98 -3.47 16.47
N ALA A 154 -19.13 -4.37 16.99
CA ALA A 154 -18.06 -4.02 17.91
C ALA A 154 -17.03 -3.10 17.26
N THR A 155 -16.62 -3.38 16.01
CA THR A 155 -15.69 -2.51 15.27
C THR A 155 -16.29 -1.14 14.99
N ARG A 156 -17.58 -1.05 14.65
CA ARG A 156 -18.28 0.24 14.50
C ARG A 156 -18.23 1.10 15.76
N ALA A 157 -18.34 0.49 16.93
CA ALA A 157 -18.28 1.20 18.21
C ALA A 157 -16.91 1.83 18.50
N LEU A 158 -15.84 1.39 17.83
CA LEU A 158 -14.51 1.98 17.95
C LEU A 158 -14.34 3.27 17.11
N SER A 159 -15.23 3.53 16.15
CA SER A 159 -15.14 4.72 15.30
C SER A 159 -15.63 5.96 16.06
N PRO A 160 -14.91 7.10 15.99
CA PRO A 160 -15.36 8.35 16.60
C PRO A 160 -16.67 8.89 16.00
N CYS A 161 -17.02 8.47 14.78
CA CYS A 161 -18.24 8.90 14.08
C CYS A 161 -19.16 7.72 13.72
N GLY A 162 -18.91 6.52 14.26
CA GLY A 162 -19.68 5.32 13.93
C GLY A 162 -19.52 4.82 12.49
N SER A 163 -18.53 5.32 11.74
CA SER A 163 -18.22 4.87 10.37
C SER A 163 -16.71 4.92 10.09
N TYR A 164 -16.27 4.12 9.13
CA TYR A 164 -14.93 4.20 8.54
C TYR A 164 -15.07 4.55 7.06
N ASN A 165 -14.13 5.31 6.52
CA ASN A 165 -14.03 5.55 5.08
C ASN A 165 -12.84 4.79 4.44
N ARG A 166 -11.95 4.23 5.27
CA ARG A 166 -10.88 3.32 4.88
C ARG A 166 -10.85 2.10 5.81
N ILE A 167 -10.83 0.91 5.23
CA ILE A 167 -10.72 -0.35 5.98
C ILE A 167 -9.56 -1.15 5.40
N CYS A 168 -8.64 -1.54 6.27
CA CYS A 168 -7.39 -2.19 5.93
C CYS A 168 -7.45 -3.61 6.49
N ILE A 169 -7.29 -4.63 5.65
CA ILE A 169 -7.41 -6.05 6.03
C ILE A 169 -6.06 -6.73 5.83
N ASP A 170 -5.40 -7.08 6.92
CA ASP A 170 -4.17 -7.89 6.96
C ASP A 170 -4.29 -9.03 7.97
N ILE A 171 -5.20 -9.96 7.71
CA ILE A 171 -5.22 -11.22 8.43
C ILE A 171 -4.33 -12.20 7.67
N SER A 172 -3.30 -12.74 8.33
CA SER A 172 -2.35 -13.78 7.87
C SER A 172 -2.23 -13.93 6.34
N GLY A 173 -1.05 -13.69 5.75
CA GLY A 173 -0.88 -13.75 4.28
C GLY A 173 -1.31 -15.07 3.60
N LYS A 174 -1.53 -16.15 4.37
CA LYS A 174 -2.02 -17.47 3.94
C LYS A 174 -3.45 -17.79 4.39
N ALA A 175 -4.21 -16.80 4.86
CA ALA A 175 -5.61 -16.97 5.21
C ALA A 175 -6.39 -17.52 4.02
N PRO A 176 -7.28 -18.52 4.22
CA PRO A 176 -8.06 -19.10 3.13
C PRO A 176 -8.89 -18.04 2.41
N LEU A 177 -8.98 -18.16 1.09
CA LEU A 177 -9.74 -17.23 0.25
C LEU A 177 -11.18 -17.02 0.74
N ALA A 178 -11.87 -18.07 1.16
CA ALA A 178 -13.25 -18.00 1.68
C ALA A 178 -13.38 -17.07 2.90
N LEU A 179 -12.42 -17.09 3.83
CA LEU A 179 -12.42 -16.22 5.01
C LEU A 179 -12.21 -14.76 4.61
N ILE A 180 -11.24 -14.50 3.74
CA ILE A 180 -10.96 -13.14 3.25
C ILE A 180 -12.16 -12.58 2.49
N CYS A 181 -12.76 -13.35 1.58
CA CYS A 181 -13.93 -12.91 0.84
C CYS A 181 -15.13 -12.64 1.76
N SER A 182 -15.32 -13.46 2.80
CA SER A 182 -16.37 -13.23 3.81
C SER A 182 -16.13 -11.92 4.57
N MET A 183 -14.87 -11.63 4.92
CA MET A 183 -14.51 -10.38 5.59
C MET A 183 -14.69 -9.16 4.69
N ILE A 184 -14.26 -9.22 3.43
CA ILE A 184 -14.50 -8.13 2.45
C ILE A 184 -16.01 -7.88 2.32
N THR A 185 -16.81 -8.94 2.17
CA THR A 185 -18.27 -8.84 2.01
C THR A 185 -18.91 -8.21 3.25
N ALA A 186 -18.57 -8.69 4.45
CA ALA A 186 -19.11 -8.17 5.70
C ALA A 186 -18.76 -6.68 5.90
N GLN A 187 -17.50 -6.30 5.64
CA GLN A 187 -17.03 -4.93 5.79
C GLN A 187 -17.62 -4.00 4.72
N HIS A 188 -17.74 -4.46 3.48
CA HIS A 188 -18.37 -3.69 2.39
C HIS A 188 -19.84 -3.40 2.67
N ALA A 189 -20.57 -4.38 3.20
CA ALA A 189 -21.97 -4.23 3.60
C ALA A 189 -22.13 -3.31 4.82
N ALA A 190 -21.26 -3.46 5.83
CA ALA A 190 -21.32 -2.65 7.06
C ALA A 190 -20.89 -1.19 6.84
N TYR A 191 -20.04 -0.93 5.83
CA TYR A 191 -19.50 0.39 5.51
C TYR A 191 -19.57 0.68 4.00
N PRO A 192 -20.77 1.03 3.47
CA PRO A 192 -21.01 1.23 2.03
C PRO A 192 -20.17 2.33 1.36
N GLN A 193 -19.60 3.25 2.13
CA GLN A 193 -18.77 4.34 1.62
C GLN A 193 -17.27 4.09 1.82
N ALA A 194 -16.89 3.02 2.54
CA ALA A 194 -15.49 2.72 2.78
C ALA A 194 -14.83 2.11 1.55
N SER A 195 -13.60 2.53 1.28
CA SER A 195 -12.69 1.77 0.43
C SER A 195 -11.89 0.78 1.27
N LEU A 196 -11.68 -0.42 0.72
CA LEU A 196 -10.98 -1.51 1.35
C LEU A 196 -9.59 -1.66 0.73
N ILE A 197 -8.59 -1.90 1.56
CA ILE A 197 -7.24 -2.27 1.14
C ILE A 197 -6.93 -3.62 1.79
N VAL A 198 -6.67 -4.65 0.99
CA VAL A 198 -6.63 -6.05 1.44
C VAL A 198 -5.28 -6.67 1.12
N LYS A 199 -4.65 -7.33 2.09
CA LYS A 199 -3.49 -8.18 1.86
C LYS A 199 -3.91 -9.65 1.80
N ASN A 200 -3.79 -10.27 0.64
CA ASN A 200 -3.93 -11.72 0.53
C ASN A 200 -3.29 -12.25 -0.77
N GLU A 201 -2.44 -13.27 -0.66
CA GLU A 201 -1.73 -13.83 -1.82
C GLU A 201 -2.66 -14.59 -2.76
N GLN A 202 -3.57 -15.42 -2.22
CA GLN A 202 -4.50 -16.22 -3.04
C GLN A 202 -5.49 -15.35 -3.80
N LEU A 203 -6.07 -14.34 -3.16
CA LEU A 203 -6.98 -13.39 -3.80
C LEU A 203 -6.26 -12.60 -4.90
N TYR A 204 -5.02 -12.15 -4.63
CA TYR A 204 -4.22 -11.44 -5.62
C TYR A 204 -3.96 -12.32 -6.85
N ASP A 205 -3.49 -13.55 -6.66
CA ASP A 205 -3.15 -14.46 -7.75
C ASP A 205 -4.39 -14.86 -8.57
N ALA A 206 -5.53 -15.09 -7.90
CA ALA A 206 -6.79 -15.37 -8.57
C ALA A 206 -7.32 -14.17 -9.39
N LEU A 207 -7.15 -12.94 -8.90
CA LEU A 207 -7.46 -11.72 -9.66
C LEU A 207 -6.54 -11.51 -10.86
N VAL A 208 -5.25 -11.85 -10.75
CA VAL A 208 -4.30 -11.83 -11.89
C VAL A 208 -4.76 -12.80 -12.97
N GLY A 209 -5.10 -14.04 -12.61
CA GLY A 209 -5.62 -15.03 -13.56
C GLY A 209 -6.88 -14.54 -14.27
N LEU A 210 -7.81 -13.91 -13.53
CA LEU A 210 -9.02 -13.34 -14.10
C LEU A 210 -8.74 -12.20 -15.12
N GLU A 211 -7.76 -11.33 -14.85
CA GLU A 211 -7.35 -10.29 -15.80
C GLU A 211 -6.75 -10.88 -17.09
N LEU A 212 -5.92 -11.93 -16.96
CA LEU A 212 -5.32 -12.61 -18.12
C LEU A 212 -6.39 -13.28 -19.00
N LEU A 213 -7.34 -14.00 -18.40
CA LEU A 213 -8.47 -14.61 -19.12
C LEU A 213 -9.31 -13.56 -19.87
N ARG A 214 -9.53 -12.39 -19.27
CA ARG A 214 -10.25 -11.28 -19.93
C ARG A 214 -9.48 -10.73 -21.14
N GLN A 215 -8.17 -10.57 -21.02
CA GLN A 215 -7.32 -10.09 -22.11
C GLN A 215 -7.29 -11.09 -23.28
N GLN A 216 -7.18 -12.40 -23.00
CA GLN A 216 -7.22 -13.44 -24.03
C GLN A 216 -8.54 -13.46 -24.80
N ARG A 217 -9.69 -13.33 -24.10
CA ARG A 217 -11.01 -13.27 -24.75
C ARG A 217 -11.17 -12.03 -25.64
N GLN A 218 -10.64 -10.89 -25.22
CA GLN A 218 -10.66 -9.66 -26.03
C GLN A 218 -9.75 -9.77 -27.26
N GLY A 219 -8.57 -10.38 -27.13
CA GLY A 219 -7.66 -10.62 -28.24
C GLY A 219 -8.20 -11.63 -29.27
N GLY A 220 -8.82 -12.72 -28.81
CA GLY A 220 -9.40 -13.74 -29.69
C GLY A 220 -10.57 -13.20 -30.53
N GLN A 221 -11.43 -12.37 -29.95
CA GLN A 221 -12.54 -11.74 -30.68
C GLN A 221 -12.07 -10.78 -31.78
N GLN A 222 -10.94 -10.09 -31.59
CA GLN A 222 -10.35 -9.24 -32.63
C GLN A 222 -9.79 -10.08 -33.79
N GLN A 223 -9.09 -11.18 -33.48
CA GLN A 223 -8.51 -12.06 -34.49
C GLN A 223 -9.58 -12.83 -35.29
N GLU A 224 -10.65 -13.31 -34.65
CA GLU A 224 -11.75 -13.96 -35.36
C GLU A 224 -12.48 -13.00 -36.32
N GLY A 225 -12.60 -11.71 -35.96
CA GLY A 225 -13.15 -10.69 -36.84
C GLY A 225 -12.30 -10.45 -38.10
N GLU A 226 -10.98 -10.40 -37.95
CA GLU A 226 -10.03 -10.22 -39.06
C GLU A 226 -9.92 -11.49 -39.92
N GLN A 227 -9.88 -12.68 -39.30
CA GLN A 227 -9.84 -13.95 -40.02
C GLN A 227 -11.15 -14.27 -40.74
N GLN A 228 -12.32 -13.88 -40.23
CA GLN A 228 -13.56 -14.07 -40.99
C GLN A 228 -13.63 -13.16 -42.22
N GLN A 229 -12.99 -11.98 -42.19
CA GLN A 229 -12.83 -11.15 -43.40
C GLN A 229 -11.85 -11.78 -44.41
N GLN A 230 -10.76 -12.41 -43.94
CA GLN A 230 -9.79 -13.06 -44.84
C GLN A 230 -10.25 -14.45 -45.33
N GLN A 231 -10.91 -15.26 -44.50
CA GLN A 231 -11.42 -16.59 -44.89
C GLN A 231 -12.63 -16.52 -45.84
N HIS A 232 -13.32 -15.37 -45.93
CA HIS A 232 -14.27 -15.16 -47.03
C HIS A 232 -13.57 -15.06 -48.39
N GLN A 233 -12.24 -14.82 -48.42
CA GLN A 233 -11.42 -14.85 -49.63
C GLN A 233 -10.73 -16.21 -49.88
N GLU A 234 -10.57 -17.06 -48.86
CA GLU A 234 -9.72 -18.28 -48.96
C GLU A 234 -10.42 -19.62 -48.67
N LYS A 235 -11.76 -19.68 -48.61
CA LYS A 235 -12.50 -20.95 -48.46
C LYS A 235 -12.49 -21.83 -49.72
N GLU A 236 -11.32 -22.35 -50.09
CA GLU A 236 -11.14 -23.63 -50.78
C GLU A 236 -9.82 -24.24 -50.27
N GLN A 237 -9.90 -25.45 -49.70
CA GLN A 237 -8.77 -26.30 -49.27
C GLN A 237 -8.16 -25.98 -47.89
N GLN A 238 -8.59 -26.70 -46.84
CA GLN A 238 -7.73 -27.63 -46.05
C GLN A 238 -8.30 -27.96 -44.65
N GLN A 239 -7.89 -29.14 -44.15
CA GLN A 239 -8.38 -29.83 -42.95
C GLN A 239 -7.62 -29.44 -41.66
N PRO A 240 -8.26 -29.57 -40.47
CA PRO A 240 -7.69 -29.08 -39.22
C PRO A 240 -6.81 -30.09 -38.46
N LEU A 241 -5.74 -29.59 -37.85
CA LEU A 241 -4.88 -30.25 -36.85
C LEU A 241 -5.36 -29.93 -35.42
N GLN A 242 -5.34 -30.93 -34.53
CA GLN A 242 -5.75 -30.82 -33.11
C GLN A 242 -4.51 -30.66 -32.21
N GLY A 243 -4.53 -29.68 -31.30
CA GLY A 243 -3.46 -29.40 -30.32
C GLY A 243 -3.99 -29.18 -28.90
N GLU A 244 -3.17 -29.53 -27.91
CA GLU A 244 -3.47 -29.74 -26.47
C GLU A 244 -3.98 -28.51 -25.69
N GLN A 245 -4.98 -28.72 -24.80
CA GLN A 245 -5.70 -27.68 -24.02
C GLN A 245 -5.64 -27.87 -22.48
N GLN A 246 -4.50 -28.24 -21.87
CA GLN A 246 -4.48 -28.61 -20.43
C GLN A 246 -4.33 -27.44 -19.43
N GLY A 247 -4.08 -26.20 -19.86
CA GLY A 247 -3.87 -25.06 -18.95
C GLY A 247 -5.12 -24.26 -18.58
N GLY A 248 -6.21 -24.34 -19.36
CA GLY A 248 -7.35 -23.43 -19.25
C GLY A 248 -8.30 -23.72 -18.08
N ASP A 249 -8.40 -24.98 -17.66
CA ASP A 249 -9.43 -25.42 -16.72
C ASP A 249 -9.20 -24.88 -15.29
N GLN A 250 -7.95 -24.83 -14.82
CA GLN A 250 -7.64 -24.38 -13.47
C GLN A 250 -7.89 -22.88 -13.25
N GLU A 251 -7.60 -22.04 -14.25
CA GLU A 251 -7.82 -20.59 -14.15
C GLU A 251 -9.31 -20.24 -14.24
N ALA A 252 -10.07 -20.96 -15.08
CA ALA A 252 -11.51 -20.81 -15.19
C ALA A 252 -12.22 -21.17 -13.87
N ASP A 253 -11.78 -22.23 -13.19
CA ASP A 253 -12.28 -22.63 -11.88
C ASP A 253 -12.01 -21.57 -10.80
N ALA A 254 -10.81 -20.99 -10.77
CA ALA A 254 -10.47 -19.92 -9.83
C ALA A 254 -11.34 -18.66 -10.02
N ALA A 255 -11.62 -18.28 -11.27
CA ALA A 255 -12.51 -17.17 -11.59
C ALA A 255 -13.96 -17.44 -11.16
N ALA A 256 -14.46 -18.65 -11.41
CA ALA A 256 -15.80 -19.06 -10.97
C ALA A 256 -15.92 -19.09 -9.44
N GLN A 257 -14.89 -19.60 -8.76
CA GLN A 257 -14.81 -19.62 -7.31
C GLN A 257 -14.83 -18.20 -6.71
N LEU A 258 -14.04 -17.26 -7.24
CA LEU A 258 -14.06 -15.87 -6.80
C LEU A 258 -15.43 -15.22 -6.98
N ALA A 259 -16.06 -15.43 -8.14
CA ALA A 259 -17.39 -14.89 -8.41
C ALA A 259 -18.45 -15.47 -7.46
N ALA A 260 -18.32 -16.73 -7.06
CA ALA A 260 -19.19 -17.35 -6.07
C ALA A 260 -18.97 -16.79 -4.66
N LEU A 261 -17.73 -16.46 -4.29
CA LEU A 261 -17.38 -15.97 -2.95
C LEU A 261 -17.65 -14.47 -2.74
N LEU A 262 -17.38 -13.62 -3.74
CA LEU A 262 -17.54 -12.17 -3.64
C LEU A 262 -18.83 -11.67 -4.30
N GLY A 263 -19.42 -12.45 -5.20
CA GLY A 263 -20.44 -11.94 -6.12
C GLY A 263 -19.83 -11.11 -7.25
N ARG A 264 -20.60 -10.91 -8.33
CA ARG A 264 -20.12 -10.22 -9.54
C ARG A 264 -19.89 -8.72 -9.32
N GLU A 265 -20.73 -8.08 -8.52
CA GLU A 265 -20.66 -6.63 -8.26
C GLU A 265 -19.39 -6.26 -7.52
N LEU A 266 -19.16 -6.88 -6.35
CA LEU A 266 -17.97 -6.64 -5.54
C LEU A 266 -16.67 -7.02 -6.27
N LEU A 267 -16.70 -8.10 -7.06
CA LEU A 267 -15.56 -8.49 -7.89
C LEU A 267 -15.20 -7.44 -8.96
N ALA A 268 -16.19 -6.70 -9.49
CA ALA A 268 -15.95 -5.60 -10.43
C ALA A 268 -15.39 -4.33 -9.76
N GLU A 269 -15.48 -4.25 -8.43
CA GLU A 269 -14.88 -3.22 -7.59
C GLU A 269 -13.47 -3.57 -7.11
N CYS A 270 -12.92 -4.74 -7.47
CA CYS A 270 -11.56 -5.12 -7.14
C CYS A 270 -10.53 -4.54 -8.13
N GLU A 271 -9.39 -4.10 -7.60
CA GLU A 271 -8.19 -3.66 -8.34
C GLU A 271 -6.94 -4.26 -7.70
N LEU A 272 -5.98 -4.67 -8.53
CA LEU A 272 -4.67 -5.13 -8.06
C LEU A 272 -3.75 -3.95 -7.78
N PHE A 273 -3.16 -3.89 -6.58
CA PHE A 273 -2.10 -2.95 -6.29
C PHE A 273 -0.79 -3.41 -6.95
N ARG A 274 -0.48 -2.82 -8.10
CA ARG A 274 0.74 -3.07 -8.88
C ARG A 274 1.72 -1.91 -8.70
N HIS A 275 2.35 -1.80 -7.54
CA HIS A 275 3.45 -0.83 -7.40
C HIS A 275 4.78 -1.45 -7.83
N GLN A 276 5.55 -0.71 -8.62
CA GLN A 276 6.94 -1.05 -8.92
C GLN A 276 7.71 -1.01 -7.60
N PHE A 277 7.91 -2.18 -6.99
CA PHE A 277 8.72 -2.31 -5.80
C PHE A 277 10.07 -1.64 -6.04
N ARG A 278 10.34 -0.56 -5.30
CA ARG A 278 11.70 -0.05 -5.18
C ARG A 278 12.31 -0.72 -3.97
N PRO A 279 13.38 -1.51 -4.11
CA PRO A 279 14.05 -2.06 -2.97
C PRO A 279 14.37 -0.94 -1.98
N PRO A 280 14.09 -1.11 -0.68
CA PRO A 280 14.43 -0.12 0.32
C PRO A 280 15.92 0.18 0.16
N ARG A 281 16.26 1.46 -0.02
CA ARG A 281 17.66 1.89 0.00
C ARG A 281 18.19 1.59 1.41
N THR A 282 18.81 0.43 1.58
CA THR A 282 19.62 0.11 2.74
C THR A 282 20.85 1.00 2.68
N ARG A 283 20.68 2.28 3.00
CA ARG A 283 21.85 3.06 3.44
C ARG A 283 22.35 2.34 4.68
N PRO A 284 23.63 1.95 4.75
CA PRO A 284 24.24 1.65 6.03
C PRO A 284 23.87 2.79 6.97
N LEU A 285 23.25 2.46 8.11
CA LEU A 285 23.04 3.45 9.15
C LEU A 285 24.41 4.07 9.41
N ARG A 286 24.56 5.37 9.17
CA ARG A 286 25.81 6.05 9.53
C ARG A 286 26.07 5.69 10.99
N PRO A 287 27.27 5.21 11.34
CA PRO A 287 27.66 5.07 12.74
C PRO A 287 27.27 6.37 13.44
N ARG A 288 26.45 6.26 14.47
CA ARG A 288 26.08 7.40 15.29
C ARG A 288 27.41 7.87 15.88
N GLU A 289 27.96 8.98 15.39
CA GLU A 289 29.12 9.60 16.02
C GLU A 289 28.71 9.85 17.47
N VAL A 290 29.25 9.03 18.37
CA VAL A 290 29.13 9.25 19.79
C VAL A 290 29.98 10.49 20.02
N THR A 291 29.33 11.66 20.00
CA THR A 291 29.94 12.87 20.54
C THR A 291 30.22 12.54 22.00
N ALA A 292 31.46 12.18 22.28
CA ALA A 292 32.01 12.08 23.62
C ALA A 292 31.90 13.48 24.24
N GLY A 293 30.74 13.74 24.86
CA GLY A 293 30.52 14.92 25.67
C GLY A 293 31.52 14.89 26.81
N ALA A 294 32.45 15.83 26.77
CA ALA A 294 33.43 16.10 27.81
C ALA A 294 32.74 16.23 29.17
N ALA A 295 32.97 15.25 30.04
CA ALA A 295 32.80 15.39 31.47
C ALA A 295 34.00 16.21 31.99
N ALA A 296 33.89 17.54 31.93
CA ALA A 296 34.82 18.45 32.56
C ALA A 296 34.02 19.49 33.37
N GLY A 297 33.85 19.20 34.65
CA GLY A 297 33.31 20.07 35.67
C GLY A 297 33.13 19.24 36.93
N GLY A 298 33.81 19.45 38.04
CA GLY A 298 34.57 20.59 38.51
C GLY A 298 34.47 20.48 40.03
N ALA A 299 35.47 19.85 40.66
CA ALA A 299 35.52 19.69 42.09
C ALA A 299 35.91 21.03 42.73
N ALA A 300 34.94 21.76 43.28
CA ALA A 300 35.20 22.91 44.14
C ALA A 300 35.33 22.43 45.58
N ALA A 301 36.50 22.70 46.15
CA ALA A 301 36.91 22.35 47.50
C ALA A 301 36.09 23.09 48.57
N ALA A 302 35.61 22.36 49.58
CA ALA A 302 35.15 22.91 50.85
C ALA A 302 36.33 22.94 51.82
N ALA A 303 36.88 24.13 52.06
CA ALA A 303 37.87 24.37 53.09
C ALA A 303 37.18 24.78 54.40
N SER A 304 37.56 24.05 55.44
CA SER A 304 37.42 24.26 56.88
C SER A 304 37.59 25.70 57.38
N GLN A 305 36.72 26.12 58.32
CA GLN A 305 37.10 26.98 59.45
C GLN A 305 36.46 26.45 60.75
N GLN A 306 37.35 25.99 61.64
CA GLN A 306 37.12 25.82 63.08
C GLN A 306 37.69 27.05 63.79
N GLY A 307 37.02 27.47 64.87
CA GLY A 307 37.64 28.10 66.05
C GLY A 307 37.67 29.62 66.12
N GLN A 308 36.73 30.20 66.87
CA GLN A 308 36.92 30.71 68.24
C GLN A 308 35.55 30.90 68.91
#